data_AF-D6QZS1-F1
#
_entry.id   AF-D6QZS1-F1
#
_cell.length_a   1.000
_cell.length_b   1.000
_cell.length_c   1.000
_cell.angle_alpha   90.00
_cell.angle_beta   90.00
_cell.angle_gamma   90.00
#
_symmetry.space_group_name_H-M   'P 1'
#
loop_
_entity.id
_entity.type
_entity.pdbx_description
1 polymer ?
#
loop_
_entity_poly.entity_id
_entity_poly.type
_entity_poly.pdbx_seq_one_letter_code
_entity_poly.pdbx_strand_id
1 'polypeptide(L)'
;GICGDNHCTCSVYTQNMAYGVRPPHLGEWLINLGEAAEYMFDHNIFQENLVGVDYCEKMVSETNPSVLAKAENTEAPQAGAHGYRTIADIMRALNPFTGDFYREALRVSRWTREMFCLMEGRHVHPSTLYPGGIGTTATIQLMTDYMTRLMRYVEFMKKVVPMHDDLFDFFYEALPGYDQVGLRRTLLGCWGSFQDPEHCNFAYKDMENWGRKMFVTPGVVVDGKLVTTSLVDINLGLRILLGSSYYDDWTDQEMFVKTDPLGNPVDRRHPWNQHTNPHPQKRDMEDKYSWVMSPRWFDGKDHLALDTGGGPLARLWATALANLVDIGYVKSTGHSVQINLPKTALKGPVSFEWKIPQYGSNTIERNRARTYFQAYAAACALHFAEKALIEIRAGRTKTWEKFEVPDEGIGCGFTEAVRGVLSHHMVIRDGKIANYHPYPPTPWNASPRDSYGTPGPYEDAVQ
;
A
#
# COMPACT_ATOMS: atom_id res chain seq x y z
N GLY A 1 -8.40 7.02 10.52
CA GLY A 1 -8.60 5.81 11.32
C GLY A 1 -9.01 4.60 10.51
N ILE A 2 -8.41 4.40 9.32
CA ILE A 2 -8.55 3.13 8.57
C ILE A 2 -7.18 2.48 8.33
N CYS A 3 -6.11 3.28 8.22
CA CYS A 3 -4.71 2.87 8.05
C CYS A 3 -3.79 3.46 9.15
N GLY A 4 -4.27 3.46 10.40
CA GLY A 4 -3.54 4.04 11.53
C GLY A 4 -2.30 3.23 11.93
N ASP A 5 -2.38 1.92 11.75
CA ASP A 5 -1.33 0.91 11.89
C ASP A 5 -0.17 1.15 10.93
N ASN A 6 -0.40 1.35 9.63
CA ASN A 6 0.69 1.64 8.68
C ASN A 6 1.53 2.85 9.12
N HIS A 7 0.89 3.90 9.66
CA HIS A 7 1.58 5.05 10.25
C HIS A 7 2.34 4.70 11.53
N CYS A 8 1.80 3.84 12.37
CA CYS A 8 2.48 3.34 13.56
C CYS A 8 3.73 2.53 13.18
N THR A 9 3.60 1.60 12.24
CA THR A 9 4.68 0.78 11.70
C THR A 9 5.77 1.63 11.03
N CYS A 10 5.39 2.57 10.17
CA CYS A 10 6.34 3.50 9.54
C CYS A 10 7.06 4.38 10.58
N SER A 11 6.34 4.83 11.61
CA SER A 11 6.93 5.55 12.74
C SER A 11 7.92 4.68 13.52
N VAL A 12 7.61 3.40 13.75
CA VAL A 12 8.53 2.44 14.38
C VAL A 12 9.78 2.27 13.53
N TYR A 13 9.67 2.12 12.21
CA TYR A 13 10.84 2.03 11.32
C TYR A 13 11.71 3.29 11.36
N THR A 14 11.08 4.47 11.41
CA THR A 14 11.76 5.76 11.55
C THR A 14 12.54 5.83 12.86
N GLN A 15 11.92 5.39 13.94
CA GLN A 15 12.51 5.36 15.28
C GLN A 15 13.62 4.33 15.39
N ASN A 16 13.45 3.14 14.81
CA ASN A 16 14.49 2.10 14.76
C ASN A 16 15.78 2.63 14.13
N MET A 17 15.65 3.36 13.02
CA MET A 17 16.77 4.02 12.37
C MET A 17 17.42 5.08 13.25
N ALA A 18 16.62 6.00 13.82
CA ALA A 18 17.13 7.08 14.66
C ALA A 18 17.82 6.57 15.93
N TYR A 19 17.30 5.51 16.55
CA TYR A 19 17.81 4.94 17.81
C TYR A 19 18.91 3.89 17.59
N GLY A 20 19.18 3.52 16.33
CA GLY A 20 20.15 2.49 15.99
C GLY A 20 19.78 1.10 16.50
N VAL A 21 18.48 0.80 16.62
CA VAL A 21 17.99 -0.48 17.16
C VAL A 21 17.45 -1.38 16.06
N ARG A 22 17.92 -2.64 16.07
CA ARG A 22 17.38 -3.71 15.23
C ARG A 22 16.45 -4.60 16.07
N PRO A 23 15.16 -4.69 15.74
CA PRO A 23 14.24 -5.60 16.41
C PRO A 23 14.61 -7.07 16.17
N PRO A 24 14.20 -7.99 17.06
CA PRO A 24 14.38 -9.42 16.83
C PRO A 24 13.64 -9.89 15.58
N HIS A 25 14.15 -10.92 14.90
CA HIS A 25 13.56 -11.48 13.67
C HIS A 25 12.09 -11.83 13.83
N LEU A 26 11.75 -12.49 14.93
CA LEU A 26 10.36 -12.85 15.22
C LEU A 26 9.46 -11.61 15.37
N GLY A 27 9.97 -10.52 15.96
CA GLY A 27 9.21 -9.28 16.07
C GLY A 27 8.81 -8.74 14.69
N GLU A 28 9.74 -8.72 13.75
CA GLU A 28 9.47 -8.29 12.37
C GLU A 28 8.53 -9.24 11.61
N TRP A 29 8.66 -10.57 11.80
CA TRP A 29 7.71 -11.50 11.19
C TRP A 29 6.27 -11.31 11.70
N LEU A 30 6.10 -10.99 12.98
CA LEU A 30 4.79 -10.68 13.55
C LEU A 30 4.24 -9.34 13.03
N ILE A 31 5.08 -8.30 12.89
CA ILE A 31 4.69 -7.02 12.27
C ILE A 31 4.27 -7.25 10.81
N ASN A 32 5.04 -8.02 10.04
CA ASN A 32 4.67 -8.36 8.66
C ASN A 32 3.35 -9.13 8.57
N LEU A 33 3.05 -10.03 9.51
CA LEU A 33 1.75 -10.72 9.59
C LEU A 33 0.60 -9.76 9.95
N GLY A 34 0.86 -8.76 10.80
CA GLY A 34 -0.08 -7.69 11.14
C GLY A 34 -0.41 -6.84 9.92
N GLU A 35 0.59 -6.24 9.28
CA GLU A 35 0.43 -5.40 8.08
C GLU A 35 -0.14 -6.18 6.89
N ALA A 36 0.17 -7.48 6.74
CA ALA A 36 -0.46 -8.32 5.73
C ALA A 36 -1.97 -8.49 6.00
N ALA A 37 -2.36 -8.67 7.27
CA ALA A 37 -3.76 -8.72 7.65
C ALA A 37 -4.47 -7.38 7.46
N GLU A 38 -3.79 -6.26 7.66
CA GLU A 38 -4.31 -4.94 7.30
C GLU A 38 -4.61 -4.85 5.80
N TYR A 39 -3.68 -5.22 4.92
CA TYR A 39 -3.96 -5.23 3.48
C TYR A 39 -5.13 -6.12 3.12
N MET A 40 -5.21 -7.33 3.69
CA MET A 40 -6.33 -8.25 3.47
C MET A 40 -7.67 -7.66 3.93
N PHE A 41 -7.68 -6.93 5.05
CA PHE A 41 -8.85 -6.26 5.58
C PHE A 41 -9.27 -5.04 4.74
N ASP A 42 -8.39 -4.04 4.57
CA ASP A 42 -8.74 -2.75 3.96
C ASP A 42 -9.14 -2.96 2.51
N HIS A 43 -8.35 -3.73 1.75
CA HIS A 43 -8.66 -3.98 0.34
C HIS A 43 -10.00 -4.70 0.17
N ASN A 44 -10.31 -5.71 1.00
CA ASN A 44 -11.60 -6.39 0.95
C ASN A 44 -12.76 -5.42 1.23
N ILE A 45 -12.72 -4.68 2.34
CA ILE A 45 -13.86 -3.83 2.70
C ILE A 45 -13.99 -2.62 1.76
N PHE A 46 -12.87 -2.06 1.31
CA PHE A 46 -12.87 -0.93 0.39
C PHE A 46 -13.36 -1.36 -0.99
N GLN A 47 -12.84 -2.46 -1.52
CA GLN A 47 -13.20 -2.94 -2.85
C GLN A 47 -14.65 -3.43 -2.90
N GLU A 48 -15.13 -4.18 -1.90
CA GLU A 48 -16.46 -4.80 -2.01
C GLU A 48 -17.60 -3.95 -1.42
N ASN A 49 -17.29 -3.06 -0.47
CA ASN A 49 -18.32 -2.30 0.23
C ASN A 49 -18.32 -0.80 -0.05
N LEU A 50 -17.29 -0.27 -0.71
CA LEU A 50 -17.25 1.11 -1.19
C LEU A 50 -17.16 1.17 -2.72
N VAL A 51 -16.04 0.74 -3.31
CA VAL A 51 -15.81 0.82 -4.77
C VAL A 51 -16.79 -0.07 -5.54
N GLY A 52 -17.03 -1.30 -5.09
CA GLY A 52 -17.91 -2.26 -5.74
C GLY A 52 -19.36 -1.78 -5.85
N VAL A 53 -19.76 -0.79 -5.04
CA VAL A 53 -21.09 -0.18 -5.13
C VAL A 53 -21.24 0.64 -6.42
N ASP A 54 -20.15 1.20 -6.96
CA ASP A 54 -20.18 1.87 -8.26
C ASP A 54 -20.48 0.89 -9.41
N TYR A 55 -20.27 -0.41 -9.18
CA TYR A 55 -20.49 -1.50 -10.13
C TYR A 55 -21.71 -2.37 -9.77
N CYS A 56 -22.48 -2.01 -8.74
CA CYS A 56 -23.64 -2.80 -8.35
C CYS A 56 -24.82 -2.62 -9.31
N GLU A 57 -25.73 -3.59 -9.33
CA GLU A 57 -26.91 -3.58 -10.21
C GLU A 57 -27.67 -2.27 -10.07
N LYS A 58 -27.90 -1.80 -8.84
CA LYS A 58 -28.64 -0.57 -8.58
C LYS A 58 -27.97 0.65 -9.25
N MET A 59 -26.68 0.86 -9.03
CA MET A 59 -25.95 1.99 -9.60
C MET A 59 -25.90 1.92 -11.13
N VAL A 60 -25.60 0.74 -11.68
CA VAL A 60 -25.54 0.53 -13.13
C VAL A 60 -26.92 0.71 -13.76
N SER A 61 -28.00 0.30 -13.08
CA SER A 61 -29.38 0.50 -13.57
C SER A 61 -29.78 1.97 -13.63
N GLU A 62 -29.29 2.80 -12.70
CA GLU A 62 -29.60 4.23 -12.62
C GLU A 62 -28.80 5.06 -13.63
N THR A 63 -27.58 4.61 -13.95
CA THR A 63 -26.64 5.39 -14.78
C THR A 63 -26.50 4.87 -16.21
N ASN A 64 -26.53 3.55 -16.41
CA ASN A 64 -26.31 2.88 -17.68
C ASN A 64 -27.23 1.64 -17.86
N PRO A 65 -28.56 1.82 -18.01
CA PRO A 65 -29.51 0.70 -18.12
C PRO A 65 -29.20 -0.32 -19.22
N SER A 66 -28.62 0.13 -20.35
CA SER A 66 -28.21 -0.74 -21.45
C SER A 66 -27.05 -1.66 -21.08
N VAL A 67 -26.14 -1.22 -20.22
CA VAL A 67 -25.02 -2.03 -19.71
C VAL A 67 -25.55 -3.14 -18.81
N LEU A 68 -26.49 -2.83 -17.93
CA LEU A 68 -27.14 -3.86 -17.11
C LEU A 68 -27.88 -4.89 -17.99
N ALA A 69 -28.64 -4.44 -19.01
CA ALA A 69 -29.31 -5.34 -19.94
C ALA A 69 -28.33 -6.26 -20.69
N LYS A 70 -27.13 -5.77 -21.04
CA LYS A 70 -26.05 -6.60 -21.60
C LYS A 70 -25.53 -7.60 -20.56
N ALA A 71 -25.33 -7.17 -19.31
CA ALA A 71 -24.86 -8.02 -18.22
C ALA A 71 -25.83 -9.18 -17.90
N GLU A 72 -27.14 -8.98 -18.03
CA GLU A 72 -28.15 -10.06 -17.86
C GLU A 72 -27.95 -11.23 -18.83
N ASN A 73 -27.44 -10.91 -20.03
CA ASN A 73 -27.28 -11.85 -21.13
C ASN A 73 -25.83 -12.29 -21.34
N THR A 74 -24.90 -11.85 -20.47
CA THR A 74 -23.47 -12.19 -20.57
C THR A 74 -23.13 -13.19 -19.48
N GLU A 75 -22.76 -14.42 -19.88
CA GLU A 75 -22.26 -15.44 -18.96
C GLU A 75 -20.89 -15.03 -18.41
N ALA A 76 -20.66 -15.30 -17.12
CA ALA A 76 -19.38 -15.04 -16.48
C ALA A 76 -18.36 -16.13 -16.89
N PRO A 77 -17.24 -15.79 -17.55
CA PRO A 77 -16.26 -16.77 -18.04
C PRO A 77 -15.78 -17.77 -16.98
N GLN A 78 -15.67 -17.33 -15.73
CA GLN A 78 -15.16 -18.09 -14.60
C GLN A 78 -16.25 -18.44 -13.58
N ALA A 79 -17.52 -18.54 -14.03
CA ALA A 79 -18.68 -18.90 -13.20
C ALA A 79 -18.44 -20.12 -12.29
N GLY A 80 -17.70 -21.13 -12.74
CA GLY A 80 -17.36 -22.31 -11.94
C GLY A 80 -16.44 -22.01 -10.72
N ALA A 81 -15.67 -20.93 -10.77
CA ALA A 81 -14.79 -20.52 -9.69
C ALA A 81 -15.53 -19.73 -8.59
N HIS A 82 -16.46 -18.85 -8.96
CA HIS A 82 -17.12 -17.94 -8.02
C HIS A 82 -18.62 -18.17 -7.80
N GLY A 83 -19.29 -18.94 -8.66
CA GLY A 83 -20.67 -19.38 -8.49
C GLY A 83 -21.74 -18.44 -9.02
N TYR A 84 -21.37 -17.37 -9.73
CA TYR A 84 -22.30 -16.44 -10.39
C TYR A 84 -22.38 -16.78 -11.88
N ARG A 85 -23.58 -16.99 -12.42
CA ARG A 85 -23.75 -17.46 -13.79
C ARG A 85 -23.55 -16.34 -14.80
N THR A 86 -24.11 -15.16 -14.53
CA THR A 86 -23.97 -13.98 -15.38
C THR A 86 -23.24 -12.85 -14.69
N ILE A 87 -22.79 -11.87 -15.47
CA ILE A 87 -22.20 -10.65 -14.91
C ILE A 87 -23.24 -9.87 -14.07
N ALA A 88 -24.51 -9.86 -14.47
CA ALA A 88 -25.56 -9.23 -13.67
C ALA A 88 -25.73 -9.89 -12.29
N ASP A 89 -25.50 -11.21 -12.16
CA ASP A 89 -25.53 -11.88 -10.86
C ASP A 89 -24.42 -11.35 -9.94
N ILE A 90 -23.23 -11.06 -10.48
CA ILE A 90 -22.14 -10.40 -9.73
C ILE A 90 -22.56 -8.98 -9.32
N MET A 91 -23.13 -8.19 -10.24
CA MET A 91 -23.59 -6.83 -9.95
C MET A 91 -24.67 -6.81 -8.84
N ARG A 92 -25.59 -7.78 -8.83
CA ARG A 92 -26.59 -7.96 -7.77
C ARG A 92 -25.98 -8.31 -6.44
N ALA A 93 -24.96 -9.17 -6.45
CA ALA A 93 -24.23 -9.59 -5.27
C ALA A 93 -23.52 -8.42 -4.56
N LEU A 94 -23.20 -7.36 -5.31
CA LEU A 94 -22.59 -6.12 -4.83
C LEU A 94 -23.59 -5.08 -4.30
N ASN A 95 -24.90 -5.29 -4.44
CA ASN A 95 -25.90 -4.34 -3.94
C ASN A 95 -25.75 -4.09 -2.43
N PRO A 96 -25.75 -2.83 -1.96
CA PRO A 96 -25.56 -2.51 -0.55
C PRO A 96 -26.56 -3.22 0.38
N PHE A 97 -26.04 -3.93 1.37
CA PHE A 97 -26.76 -4.71 2.40
C PHE A 97 -27.62 -5.89 1.90
N THR A 98 -28.19 -5.83 0.69
CA THR A 98 -29.07 -6.86 0.14
C THR A 98 -28.31 -7.91 -0.66
N GLY A 99 -27.22 -7.51 -1.32
CA GLY A 99 -26.29 -8.39 -2.03
C GLY A 99 -25.61 -9.37 -1.09
N ASP A 100 -25.48 -10.63 -1.53
CA ASP A 100 -24.86 -11.68 -0.74
C ASP A 100 -23.35 -11.46 -0.58
N PHE A 101 -22.64 -11.11 -1.66
CA PHE A 101 -21.21 -10.85 -1.63
C PHE A 101 -20.84 -9.59 -0.83
N TYR A 102 -21.65 -8.53 -0.93
CA TYR A 102 -21.52 -7.34 -0.07
C TYR A 102 -21.54 -7.72 1.41
N ARG A 103 -22.49 -8.57 1.84
CA ARG A 103 -22.60 -9.05 3.22
C ARG A 103 -21.49 -10.05 3.60
N GLU A 104 -21.05 -10.88 2.66
CA GLU A 104 -19.94 -11.80 2.84
C GLU A 104 -18.66 -11.00 3.15
N ALA A 105 -18.32 -10.02 2.32
CA ALA A 105 -17.15 -9.15 2.51
C ALA A 105 -17.18 -8.39 3.84
N LEU A 106 -18.35 -7.96 4.32
CA LEU A 106 -18.48 -7.38 5.66
C LEU A 106 -18.08 -8.37 6.76
N ARG A 107 -18.41 -9.65 6.63
CA ARG A 107 -18.00 -10.70 7.58
C ARG A 107 -16.51 -11.01 7.44
N VAL A 108 -15.99 -11.07 6.21
CA VAL A 108 -14.55 -11.20 5.92
C VAL A 108 -13.76 -10.11 6.62
N SER A 109 -14.23 -8.86 6.56
CA SER A 109 -13.59 -7.72 7.22
C SER A 109 -13.43 -7.89 8.73
N ARG A 110 -14.30 -8.67 9.40
CA ARG A 110 -14.27 -8.84 10.86
C ARG A 110 -13.15 -9.79 11.26
N TRP A 111 -13.13 -10.98 10.69
CA TRP A 111 -12.13 -11.98 11.08
C TRP A 111 -10.75 -11.72 10.46
N THR A 112 -10.64 -10.92 9.39
CA THR A 112 -9.36 -10.36 8.93
C THR A 112 -8.82 -9.32 9.93
N ARG A 113 -9.67 -8.48 10.52
CA ARG A 113 -9.26 -7.64 11.67
C ARG A 113 -8.92 -8.43 12.91
N GLU A 114 -9.57 -9.57 13.16
CA GLU A 114 -9.13 -10.48 14.23
C GLU A 114 -7.70 -10.98 13.97
N MET A 115 -7.35 -11.32 12.72
CA MET A 115 -5.96 -11.67 12.35
C MET A 115 -4.98 -10.54 12.67
N PHE A 116 -5.35 -9.30 12.31
CA PHE A 116 -4.58 -8.12 12.66
C PHE A 116 -4.42 -7.98 14.18
N CYS A 117 -5.51 -8.07 14.96
CA CYS A 117 -5.49 -7.93 16.42
C CYS A 117 -4.65 -9.01 17.11
N LEU A 118 -4.56 -10.22 16.55
CA LEU A 118 -3.66 -11.26 17.07
C LEU A 118 -2.20 -10.80 17.03
N MET A 119 -1.81 -10.07 15.98
CA MET A 119 -0.43 -9.60 15.81
C MET A 119 -0.20 -8.28 16.51
N GLU A 120 -1.10 -7.30 16.38
CA GLU A 120 -0.85 -5.91 16.79
C GLU A 120 -1.71 -5.43 17.98
N GLY A 121 -2.56 -6.31 18.51
CA GLY A 121 -3.37 -6.11 19.72
C GLY A 121 -4.78 -5.59 19.46
N ARG A 122 -4.93 -4.48 18.71
CA ARG A 122 -6.26 -3.90 18.39
C ARG A 122 -6.23 -3.07 17.11
N HIS A 123 -7.32 -3.09 16.35
CA HIS A 123 -7.48 -2.32 15.11
C HIS A 123 -8.28 -1.02 15.34
N VAL A 124 -7.98 0.12 14.72
CA VAL A 124 -6.89 0.42 13.75
C VAL A 124 -5.65 1.03 14.41
N HIS A 125 -5.69 1.23 15.73
CA HIS A 125 -4.64 1.89 16.48
C HIS A 125 -3.92 0.82 17.31
N PRO A 126 -2.84 0.21 16.77
CA PRO A 126 -2.20 -0.92 17.42
C PRO A 126 -1.72 -0.53 18.82
N SER A 127 -1.66 -1.52 19.71
CA SER A 127 -1.31 -1.32 21.12
C SER A 127 -0.04 -2.04 21.53
N THR A 128 0.52 -2.86 20.64
CA THR A 128 1.68 -3.71 20.95
C THR A 128 2.92 -3.36 20.12
N LEU A 129 2.82 -2.43 19.17
CA LEU A 129 3.96 -1.95 18.37
C LEU A 129 4.77 -0.92 19.17
N TYR A 130 6.10 -1.09 19.16
CA TYR A 130 7.04 -0.18 19.82
C TYR A 130 8.32 -0.04 18.96
N PRO A 131 9.10 1.04 19.12
CA PRO A 131 10.48 1.05 18.64
C PRO A 131 11.23 -0.15 19.23
N GLY A 132 12.02 -0.84 18.41
CA GLY A 132 12.71 -2.06 18.80
C GLY A 132 11.88 -3.36 18.73
N GLY A 133 10.61 -3.33 18.30
CA GLY A 133 9.86 -4.54 17.95
C GLY A 133 8.40 -4.53 18.40
N ILE A 134 7.92 -5.65 18.96
CA ILE A 134 6.50 -5.83 19.31
C ILE A 134 6.33 -6.53 20.67
N GLY A 135 5.32 -6.12 21.42
CA GLY A 135 4.95 -6.69 22.72
C GLY A 135 4.11 -7.98 22.64
N THR A 136 3.77 -8.43 21.44
CA THR A 136 2.95 -9.62 21.21
C THR A 136 3.67 -10.87 21.66
N THR A 137 3.03 -11.65 22.53
CA THR A 137 3.61 -12.90 23.05
C THR A 137 3.50 -14.02 22.01
N ALA A 138 4.64 -14.37 21.41
CA ALA A 138 4.68 -15.39 20.38
C ALA A 138 4.47 -16.80 20.94
N THR A 139 3.39 -17.46 20.53
CA THR A 139 3.04 -18.82 20.94
C THR A 139 2.60 -19.65 19.74
N ILE A 140 2.64 -20.99 19.88
CA ILE A 140 2.05 -21.87 18.85
C ILE A 140 0.56 -21.59 18.68
N GLN A 141 -0.16 -21.33 19.78
CA GLN A 141 -1.59 -21.00 19.74
C GLN A 141 -1.86 -19.73 18.91
N LEU A 142 -1.09 -18.65 19.14
CA LEU A 142 -1.18 -17.41 18.36
C LEU A 142 -1.05 -17.70 16.86
N MET A 143 -0.04 -18.48 16.48
CA MET A 143 0.20 -18.81 15.08
C MET A 143 -0.93 -19.65 14.49
N THR A 144 -1.44 -20.64 15.22
CA THR A 144 -2.57 -21.46 14.73
C THR A 144 -3.86 -20.66 14.59
N ASP A 145 -4.11 -19.69 15.48
CA ASP A 145 -5.29 -18.83 15.43
C ASP A 145 -5.26 -17.90 14.22
N TYR A 146 -4.09 -17.37 13.87
CA TYR A 146 -3.87 -16.58 12.67
C TYR A 146 -3.97 -17.44 11.41
N MET A 147 -3.24 -18.56 11.34
CA MET A 147 -3.19 -19.43 10.16
C MET A 147 -4.57 -20.01 9.81
N THR A 148 -5.38 -20.37 10.81
CA THR A 148 -6.75 -20.88 10.56
C THR A 148 -7.62 -19.84 9.85
N ARG A 149 -7.47 -18.56 10.18
CA ARG A 149 -8.18 -17.45 9.52
C ARG A 149 -7.56 -17.13 8.16
N LEU A 150 -6.23 -17.13 8.06
CA LEU A 150 -5.50 -16.96 6.80
C LEU A 150 -5.96 -17.97 5.75
N MET A 151 -6.06 -19.26 6.10
CA MET A 151 -6.49 -20.29 5.14
C MET A 151 -7.92 -20.11 4.64
N ARG A 152 -8.81 -19.50 5.44
CA ARG A 152 -10.15 -19.09 4.99
C ARG A 152 -10.07 -17.94 3.99
N TYR A 153 -9.18 -16.97 4.21
CA TYR A 153 -8.95 -15.88 3.27
C TYR A 153 -8.31 -16.35 1.96
N VAL A 154 -7.36 -17.29 2.04
CA VAL A 154 -6.76 -17.94 0.87
C VAL A 154 -7.86 -18.57 0.01
N GLU A 155 -8.78 -19.33 0.59
CA GLU A 155 -9.90 -19.93 -0.16
C GLU A 155 -10.85 -18.87 -0.73
N PHE A 156 -11.14 -17.81 0.04
CA PHE A 156 -11.92 -16.66 -0.41
C PHE A 156 -11.30 -16.02 -1.66
N MET A 157 -9.99 -15.76 -1.67
CA MET A 157 -9.32 -15.15 -2.83
C MET A 157 -9.35 -16.01 -4.09
N LYS A 158 -9.48 -17.35 -3.96
CA LYS A 158 -9.69 -18.23 -5.12
C LYS A 158 -11.07 -18.07 -5.78
N LYS A 159 -12.02 -17.44 -5.09
CA LYS A 159 -13.31 -16.99 -5.63
C LYS A 159 -13.22 -15.54 -6.11
N VAL A 160 -12.59 -14.66 -5.33
CA VAL A 160 -12.65 -13.21 -5.56
C VAL A 160 -11.87 -12.77 -6.79
N VAL A 161 -10.62 -13.23 -6.96
CA VAL A 161 -9.79 -12.86 -8.13
C VAL A 161 -10.53 -13.08 -9.45
N PRO A 162 -11.01 -14.30 -9.76
CA PRO A 162 -11.69 -14.54 -11.03
C PRO A 162 -13.02 -13.79 -11.15
N MET A 163 -13.74 -13.57 -10.04
CA MET A 163 -15.01 -12.83 -10.07
C MET A 163 -14.82 -11.36 -10.47
N HIS A 164 -13.77 -10.71 -9.96
CA HIS A 164 -13.47 -9.34 -10.37
C HIS A 164 -12.87 -9.26 -11.76
N ASP A 165 -12.08 -10.24 -12.20
CA ASP A 165 -11.61 -10.28 -13.58
C ASP A 165 -12.78 -10.33 -14.56
N ASP A 166 -13.75 -11.23 -14.33
CA ASP A 166 -14.97 -11.33 -15.14
C ASP A 166 -15.77 -10.01 -15.16
N LEU A 167 -15.93 -9.36 -14.00
CA LEU A 167 -16.63 -8.08 -13.89
C LEU A 167 -15.88 -6.95 -14.63
N PHE A 168 -14.58 -6.84 -14.43
CA PHE A 168 -13.78 -5.75 -14.99
C PHE A 168 -13.56 -5.89 -16.49
N ASP A 169 -13.34 -7.11 -16.98
CA ASP A 169 -13.28 -7.38 -18.42
C ASP A 169 -14.62 -7.06 -19.10
N PHE A 170 -15.74 -7.41 -18.46
CA PHE A 170 -17.06 -7.05 -18.96
C PHE A 170 -17.21 -5.54 -19.16
N PHE A 171 -16.71 -4.69 -18.24
CA PHE A 171 -16.84 -3.24 -18.40
C PHE A 171 -16.06 -2.70 -19.60
N TYR A 172 -14.89 -3.26 -19.91
CA TYR A 172 -14.17 -2.90 -21.13
C TYR A 172 -14.93 -3.29 -22.40
N GLU A 173 -15.61 -4.44 -22.40
CA GLU A 173 -16.39 -4.89 -23.55
C GLU A 173 -17.75 -4.20 -23.68
N ALA A 174 -18.39 -3.87 -22.55
CA ALA A 174 -19.72 -3.27 -22.51
C ALA A 174 -19.70 -1.78 -22.83
N LEU A 175 -18.60 -1.09 -22.51
CA LEU A 175 -18.41 0.33 -22.74
C LEU A 175 -17.10 0.55 -23.53
N PRO A 176 -17.13 0.50 -24.86
CA PRO A 176 -15.94 0.81 -25.67
C PRO A 176 -15.37 2.20 -25.31
N GLY A 177 -14.07 2.27 -25.02
CA GLY A 177 -13.39 3.49 -24.54
C GLY A 177 -13.30 3.60 -23.02
N TYR A 178 -13.83 2.65 -22.25
CA TYR A 178 -13.74 2.67 -20.78
C TYR A 178 -12.30 2.52 -20.26
N ASP A 179 -11.36 2.08 -21.11
CA ASP A 179 -9.92 2.09 -20.86
C ASP A 179 -9.34 3.50 -20.67
N GLN A 180 -10.04 4.55 -21.12
CA GLN A 180 -9.67 5.95 -20.91
C GLN A 180 -10.15 6.50 -19.56
N VAL A 181 -11.06 5.81 -18.85
CA VAL A 181 -11.63 6.32 -17.60
C VAL A 181 -10.56 6.36 -16.50
N GLY A 182 -10.23 7.57 -16.04
CA GLY A 182 -9.17 7.80 -15.07
C GLY A 182 -7.78 7.43 -15.58
N LEU A 183 -7.61 7.31 -16.90
CA LEU A 183 -6.32 7.03 -17.51
C LEU A 183 -5.37 8.18 -17.23
N ARG A 184 -4.15 7.81 -16.82
CA ARG A 184 -3.10 8.77 -16.52
C ARG A 184 -1.80 8.30 -17.15
N ARG A 185 -0.90 9.26 -17.45
CA ARG A 185 0.52 8.94 -17.68
C ARG A 185 1.02 8.07 -16.53
N THR A 186 1.75 7.00 -16.87
CA THR A 186 2.25 6.06 -15.85
C THR A 186 3.35 6.73 -15.04
N LEU A 187 2.99 7.29 -13.89
CA LEU A 187 3.86 7.97 -12.94
C LEU A 187 3.66 7.34 -11.57
N LEU A 188 4.15 6.12 -11.39
CA LEU A 188 3.88 5.31 -10.20
C LEU A 188 5.03 5.36 -9.21
N GLY A 189 4.70 5.58 -7.94
CA GLY A 189 5.63 5.45 -6.81
C GLY A 189 5.27 4.27 -5.92
N CYS A 190 6.26 3.43 -5.59
CA CYS A 190 6.17 2.40 -4.57
C CYS A 190 7.39 2.46 -3.64
N TRP A 191 7.20 2.47 -2.33
CA TRP A 191 8.32 2.57 -1.36
C TRP A 191 8.66 1.26 -0.66
N GLY A 192 8.15 0.16 -1.21
CA GLY A 192 8.40 -1.19 -0.72
C GLY A 192 7.64 -1.51 0.57
N SER A 193 7.44 -2.80 0.81
CA SER A 193 6.68 -3.31 1.96
C SER A 193 7.27 -4.62 2.46
N PHE A 194 6.93 -4.95 3.70
CA PHE A 194 7.37 -6.15 4.42
C PHE A 194 8.89 -6.28 4.49
N GLN A 195 9.44 -5.91 5.64
CA GLN A 195 10.88 -5.98 5.86
C GLN A 195 11.33 -7.45 5.89
N ASP A 196 12.45 -7.77 5.25
CA ASP A 196 13.11 -9.06 5.47
C ASP A 196 14.06 -8.93 6.68
N PRO A 197 13.75 -9.53 7.84
CA PRO A 197 14.60 -9.44 9.01
C PRO A 197 15.96 -10.10 8.83
N GLU A 198 16.19 -10.95 7.83
CA GLU A 198 17.54 -11.46 7.53
C GLU A 198 18.47 -10.33 7.05
N HIS A 199 17.92 -9.32 6.37
CA HIS A 199 18.66 -8.24 5.75
C HIS A 199 18.46 -6.86 6.40
N CYS A 200 17.25 -6.55 6.86
CA CYS A 200 16.90 -5.25 7.41
C CYS A 200 17.50 -5.05 8.80
N ASN A 201 18.37 -4.05 8.90
CA ASN A 201 18.97 -3.59 10.15
C ASN A 201 18.54 -2.16 10.51
N PHE A 202 17.64 -1.56 9.72
CA PHE A 202 17.17 -0.17 9.84
C PHE A 202 18.27 0.90 9.80
N ALA A 203 19.51 0.57 9.46
CA ALA A 203 20.57 1.56 9.31
C ALA A 203 20.46 2.26 7.95
N TYR A 204 20.53 3.60 7.94
CA TYR A 204 20.44 4.40 6.70
C TYR A 204 21.50 4.01 5.67
N LYS A 205 22.75 3.78 6.13
CA LYS A 205 23.86 3.41 5.27
C LYS A 205 23.65 2.12 4.47
N ASP A 206 22.79 1.23 4.97
CA ASP A 206 22.46 -0.06 4.36
C ASP A 206 21.06 -0.04 3.71
N MET A 207 20.37 1.13 3.72
CA MET A 207 18.97 1.28 3.32
C MET A 207 18.67 0.86 1.90
N GLU A 208 19.57 1.18 0.99
CA GLU A 208 19.45 0.71 -0.39
C GLU A 208 19.48 -0.82 -0.49
N ASN A 209 20.33 -1.46 0.32
CA ASN A 209 20.51 -2.92 0.28
C ASN A 209 19.33 -3.66 0.90
N TRP A 210 18.91 -3.30 2.11
CA TRP A 210 17.77 -3.97 2.73
C TRP A 210 16.43 -3.58 2.09
N GLY A 211 16.30 -2.36 1.56
CA GLY A 211 15.11 -1.95 0.82
C GLY A 211 14.84 -2.83 -0.40
N ARG A 212 15.89 -3.22 -1.14
CA ARG A 212 15.79 -4.16 -2.27
C ARG A 212 15.44 -5.59 -1.87
N LYS A 213 15.47 -5.93 -0.57
CA LYS A 213 15.14 -7.25 -0.03
C LYS A 213 13.74 -7.33 0.57
N MET A 214 13.00 -6.21 0.58
CA MET A 214 11.59 -6.20 0.93
C MET A 214 10.78 -7.15 0.06
N PHE A 215 9.76 -7.78 0.65
CA PHE A 215 8.91 -8.72 -0.10
C PHE A 215 7.97 -8.02 -1.07
N VAL A 216 7.80 -6.71 -0.98
CA VAL A 216 7.34 -5.86 -2.09
C VAL A 216 8.48 -4.90 -2.42
N THR A 217 8.96 -4.94 -3.67
CA THR A 217 10.15 -4.16 -4.04
C THR A 217 9.82 -2.67 -4.19
N PRO A 218 10.61 -1.76 -3.59
CA PRO A 218 10.47 -0.33 -3.84
C PRO A 218 10.82 0.02 -5.28
N GLY A 219 10.19 1.06 -5.82
CA GLY A 219 10.60 1.65 -7.08
C GLY A 219 9.78 2.84 -7.54
N VAL A 220 10.36 3.59 -8.46
CA VAL A 220 9.69 4.64 -9.24
C VAL A 220 9.54 4.15 -10.68
N VAL A 221 8.33 4.18 -11.21
CA VAL A 221 8.02 3.75 -12.58
C VAL A 221 7.48 4.94 -13.37
N VAL A 222 8.18 5.30 -14.43
CA VAL A 222 7.81 6.40 -15.33
C VAL A 222 7.66 5.85 -16.74
N ASP A 223 6.49 6.04 -17.34
CA ASP A 223 6.15 5.59 -18.70
C ASP A 223 6.47 4.09 -18.92
N GLY A 224 6.13 3.27 -17.91
CA GLY A 224 6.34 1.82 -17.91
C GLY A 224 7.78 1.38 -17.65
N LYS A 225 8.73 2.30 -17.43
CA LYS A 225 10.14 2.00 -17.16
C LYS A 225 10.43 2.15 -15.67
N LEU A 226 11.08 1.14 -15.09
CA LEU A 226 11.60 1.21 -13.72
C LEU A 226 12.82 2.14 -13.69
N VAL A 227 12.69 3.29 -13.04
CA VAL A 227 13.71 4.33 -12.96
C VAL A 227 14.76 4.00 -11.90
N THR A 228 14.30 3.61 -10.70
CA THR A 228 15.18 3.22 -9.59
C THR A 228 14.44 2.29 -8.63
N THR A 229 15.20 1.48 -7.89
CA THR A 229 14.77 0.70 -6.71
C THR A 229 15.52 1.13 -5.45
N SER A 230 16.36 2.16 -5.53
CA SER A 230 17.14 2.66 -4.39
C SER A 230 16.25 3.50 -3.49
N LEU A 231 16.04 3.04 -2.25
CA LEU A 231 15.32 3.84 -1.25
C LEU A 231 16.05 5.16 -0.93
N VAL A 232 17.37 5.22 -1.07
CA VAL A 232 18.13 6.47 -0.86
C VAL A 232 17.83 7.47 -1.98
N ASP A 233 17.86 7.04 -3.24
CA ASP A 233 17.54 7.91 -4.38
C ASP A 233 16.07 8.37 -4.32
N ILE A 234 15.17 7.45 -3.98
CA ILE A 234 13.74 7.75 -3.81
C ILE A 234 13.56 8.83 -2.74
N ASN A 235 14.19 8.64 -1.57
CA ASN A 235 14.16 9.59 -0.47
C ASN A 235 14.69 10.97 -0.87
N LEU A 236 15.89 11.03 -1.47
CA LEU A 236 16.52 12.30 -1.86
C LEU A 236 15.77 13.02 -2.99
N GLY A 237 14.96 12.30 -3.78
CA GLY A 237 14.07 12.87 -4.79
C GLY A 237 12.81 13.55 -4.25
N LEU A 238 12.48 13.39 -2.96
CA LEU A 238 11.24 13.97 -2.39
C LEU A 238 11.28 15.50 -2.32
N ARG A 239 10.24 16.15 -2.85
CA ARG A 239 10.02 17.61 -2.76
C ARG A 239 8.60 17.90 -2.32
N ILE A 240 8.44 18.62 -1.22
CA ILE A 240 7.14 19.12 -0.78
C ILE A 240 6.98 20.53 -1.32
N LEU A 241 6.18 20.66 -2.37
CA LEU A 241 5.82 21.95 -2.94
C LEU A 241 4.51 22.47 -2.34
N LEU A 242 4.29 23.76 -2.52
CA LEU A 242 3.01 24.43 -2.33
C LEU A 242 2.48 24.82 -3.72
N GLY A 243 1.80 25.96 -3.82
CA GLY A 243 1.02 26.38 -4.98
C GLY A 243 -0.36 26.73 -4.46
N SER A 244 -1.26 25.75 -4.48
CA SER A 244 -2.67 25.94 -4.14
C SER A 244 -3.06 25.50 -2.72
N SER A 245 -2.11 25.55 -1.77
CA SER A 245 -2.29 25.06 -0.41
C SER A 245 -2.36 26.17 0.65
N TYR A 246 -3.15 25.99 1.70
CA TYR A 246 -3.37 26.93 2.81
C TYR A 246 -2.19 27.00 3.81
N TYR A 247 -0.99 27.21 3.30
CA TYR A 247 0.23 27.37 4.10
C TYR A 247 1.06 28.54 3.60
N ASP A 248 1.83 29.12 4.51
CA ASP A 248 2.95 29.97 4.16
C ASP A 248 4.18 29.09 3.87
N ASP A 249 5.03 29.57 2.97
CA ASP A 249 6.25 28.86 2.60
C ASP A 249 7.28 28.92 3.74
N TRP A 250 8.21 27.97 3.78
CA TRP A 250 9.26 27.86 4.80
C TRP A 250 10.66 28.06 4.22
N THR A 251 10.77 28.60 3.01
CA THR A 251 12.05 28.71 2.32
C THR A 251 13.04 29.68 2.97
N ASP A 252 12.55 30.56 3.85
CA ASP A 252 13.32 31.48 4.67
C ASP A 252 13.71 30.91 6.05
N GLN A 253 13.15 29.76 6.45
CA GLN A 253 13.38 29.14 7.75
C GLN A 253 14.74 28.41 7.82
N GLU A 254 15.14 27.98 9.02
CA GLU A 254 16.32 27.12 9.15
C GLU A 254 16.11 25.74 8.53
N MET A 255 17.19 25.15 8.01
CA MET A 255 17.21 23.75 7.62
C MET A 255 17.68 22.89 8.80
N PHE A 256 16.91 21.88 9.15
CA PHE A 256 17.27 20.89 10.16
C PHE A 256 18.38 19.96 9.67
N VAL A 257 18.32 19.53 8.40
CA VAL A 257 19.17 18.49 7.82
C VAL A 257 19.73 18.98 6.49
N LYS A 258 21.05 19.22 6.45
CA LYS A 258 21.74 19.65 5.21
C LYS A 258 22.28 18.49 4.39
N THR A 259 22.67 17.41 5.06
CA THR A 259 23.17 16.18 4.44
C THR A 259 22.55 14.97 5.12
N ASP A 260 22.34 13.90 4.36
CA ASP A 260 21.91 12.61 4.91
C ASP A 260 23.11 11.89 5.59
N PRO A 261 22.89 10.72 6.24
CA PRO A 261 23.97 9.95 6.85
C PRO A 261 25.05 9.42 5.90
N LEU A 262 24.82 9.46 4.58
CA LEU A 262 25.80 9.10 3.55
C LEU A 262 26.55 10.33 3.00
N GLY A 263 26.22 11.54 3.46
CA GLY A 263 26.84 12.79 3.04
C GLY A 263 26.19 13.41 1.79
N ASN A 264 25.09 12.87 1.29
CA ASN A 264 24.39 13.43 0.14
C ASN A 264 23.66 14.72 0.56
N PRO A 265 23.60 15.75 -0.30
CA PRO A 265 22.87 16.98 0.00
C PRO A 265 21.36 16.72 0.11
N VAL A 266 20.72 17.26 1.14
CA VAL A 266 19.28 17.20 1.36
C VAL A 266 18.64 18.54 1.02
N ASP A 267 17.62 18.51 0.18
CA ASP A 267 16.94 19.72 -0.28
C ASP A 267 16.14 20.40 0.85
N ARG A 268 16.01 21.72 0.79
CA ARG A 268 15.17 22.52 1.69
C ARG A 268 13.67 22.15 1.61
N ARG A 269 13.22 21.68 0.46
CA ARG A 269 11.87 21.18 0.21
C ARG A 269 11.68 19.71 0.62
N HIS A 270 12.75 19.01 1.03
CA HIS A 270 12.64 17.65 1.53
C HIS A 270 11.89 17.64 2.88
N PRO A 271 11.07 16.61 3.20
CA PRO A 271 10.29 16.56 4.45
C PRO A 271 11.10 16.78 5.73
N TRP A 272 12.37 16.33 5.79
CA TRP A 272 13.25 16.62 6.94
C TRP A 272 13.43 18.12 7.25
N ASN A 273 13.30 19.00 6.25
CA ASN A 273 13.51 20.44 6.36
C ASN A 273 12.23 21.27 6.31
N GLN A 274 11.08 20.61 6.25
CA GLN A 274 9.81 21.29 6.17
C GLN A 274 9.43 21.94 7.50
N HIS A 275 8.88 23.16 7.43
CA HIS A 275 8.12 23.77 8.51
C HIS A 275 6.67 23.94 8.05
N THR A 276 5.72 23.46 8.85
CA THR A 276 4.30 23.56 8.51
C THR A 276 3.71 24.82 9.14
N ASN A 277 3.51 25.85 8.32
CA ASN A 277 3.00 27.16 8.73
C ASN A 277 1.56 27.33 8.22
N PRO A 278 0.52 26.88 8.95
CA PRO A 278 -0.86 26.91 8.47
C PRO A 278 -1.38 28.34 8.36
N HIS A 279 -2.01 28.64 7.22
CA HIS A 279 -2.61 29.94 6.93
C HIS A 279 -4.07 29.74 6.51
N PRO A 280 -5.02 29.72 7.47
CA PRO A 280 -6.44 29.60 7.15
C PRO A 280 -6.91 30.79 6.30
N GLN A 281 -7.54 30.49 5.16
CA GLN A 281 -7.98 31.51 4.21
C GLN A 281 -9.25 31.07 3.48
N LYS A 282 -9.90 32.01 2.78
CA LYS A 282 -11.05 31.71 1.93
C LYS A 282 -10.59 30.84 0.76
N ARG A 283 -11.40 29.82 0.43
CA ARG A 283 -11.17 28.96 -0.74
C ARG A 283 -11.31 29.78 -2.03
N ASP A 284 -10.28 29.70 -2.87
CA ASP A 284 -10.25 30.26 -4.22
C ASP A 284 -9.67 29.22 -5.20
N MET A 285 -10.49 28.78 -6.16
CA MET A 285 -10.12 27.73 -7.12
C MET A 285 -9.07 28.22 -8.16
N GLU A 286 -8.85 29.53 -8.26
CA GLU A 286 -7.82 30.11 -9.13
C GLU A 286 -6.48 30.34 -8.42
N ASP A 287 -6.44 30.20 -7.09
CA ASP A 287 -5.24 30.37 -6.26
C ASP A 287 -5.13 29.20 -5.26
N LYS A 288 -5.45 29.43 -3.99
CA LYS A 288 -5.36 28.45 -2.92
C LYS A 288 -6.73 27.90 -2.56
N TYR A 289 -6.88 26.57 -2.64
CA TYR A 289 -8.16 25.91 -2.44
C TYR A 289 -8.12 24.64 -1.57
N SER A 290 -6.95 24.22 -1.07
CA SER A 290 -6.81 22.97 -0.35
C SER A 290 -5.90 23.05 0.88
N TRP A 291 -6.14 22.21 1.88
CA TRP A 291 -5.17 21.91 2.94
C TRP A 291 -4.14 20.85 2.51
N VAL A 292 -4.35 20.18 1.38
CA VAL A 292 -3.38 19.21 0.88
C VAL A 292 -2.21 19.97 0.25
N MET A 293 -0.98 19.62 0.63
CA MET A 293 0.25 20.11 -0.01
C MET A 293 0.51 19.38 -1.34
N SER A 294 1.53 19.80 -2.09
CA SER A 294 1.87 19.23 -3.39
C SER A 294 3.19 18.48 -3.36
N PRO A 295 3.26 17.26 -2.78
CA PRO A 295 4.43 16.42 -2.89
C PRO A 295 4.69 16.05 -4.36
N ARG A 296 5.97 16.11 -4.74
CA ARG A 296 6.49 15.75 -6.06
C ARG A 296 7.77 14.94 -5.88
N TRP A 297 8.08 14.12 -6.87
CA TRP A 297 9.35 13.43 -6.96
C TRP A 297 10.20 14.08 -8.05
N PHE A 298 11.37 14.58 -7.66
CA PHE A 298 12.30 15.23 -8.55
C PHE A 298 13.21 14.20 -9.21
N ASP A 299 13.12 14.06 -10.53
CA ASP A 299 13.89 13.07 -11.31
C ASP A 299 15.28 13.57 -11.74
N GLY A 300 15.72 14.72 -11.21
CA GLY A 300 16.91 15.43 -11.65
C GLY A 300 16.63 16.57 -12.64
N LYS A 301 15.41 16.64 -13.17
CA LYS A 301 15.00 17.67 -14.14
C LYS A 301 13.62 18.25 -13.82
N ASP A 302 12.62 17.39 -13.66
CA ASP A 302 11.20 17.73 -13.56
C ASP A 302 10.64 17.31 -12.19
N HIS A 303 9.62 18.03 -11.71
CA HIS A 303 8.89 17.69 -10.47
C HIS A 303 7.69 16.83 -10.82
N LEU A 304 7.86 15.50 -10.76
CA LEU A 304 6.83 14.55 -11.17
C LEU A 304 5.75 14.42 -10.09
N ALA A 305 4.48 14.62 -10.48
CA ALA A 305 3.33 14.28 -9.66
C ALA A 305 3.13 12.76 -9.67
N LEU A 306 3.93 12.00 -8.91
CA LEU A 306 3.69 10.56 -8.80
C LEU A 306 2.32 10.29 -8.18
N ASP A 307 1.65 9.24 -8.66
CA ASP A 307 0.51 8.62 -8.00
C ASP A 307 0.86 7.21 -7.53
N THR A 308 0.03 6.67 -6.66
CA THR A 308 0.29 5.37 -6.06
C THR A 308 -0.43 4.23 -6.76
N GLY A 309 -1.22 4.51 -7.80
CA GLY A 309 -2.13 3.55 -8.40
C GLY A 309 -3.16 3.00 -7.40
N GLY A 310 -3.47 3.78 -6.36
CA GLY A 310 -4.28 3.35 -5.22
C GLY A 310 -3.55 2.39 -4.26
N GLY A 311 -2.23 2.20 -4.44
CA GLY A 311 -1.33 1.33 -3.70
C GLY A 311 -1.00 0.04 -4.46
N PRO A 312 -1.97 -0.86 -4.67
CA PRO A 312 -1.76 -2.15 -5.32
C PRO A 312 -1.10 -2.08 -6.71
N LEU A 313 -1.55 -1.17 -7.58
CA LEU A 313 -1.02 -1.08 -8.94
C LEU A 313 0.46 -0.69 -8.95
N ALA A 314 0.87 0.30 -8.16
CA ALA A 314 2.28 0.69 -8.08
C ALA A 314 3.17 -0.42 -7.50
N ARG A 315 2.70 -1.11 -6.44
CA ARG A 315 3.43 -2.24 -5.83
C ARG A 315 3.67 -3.37 -6.81
N LEU A 316 2.60 -3.82 -7.48
CA LEU A 316 2.68 -4.92 -8.44
C LEU A 316 3.57 -4.55 -9.63
N TRP A 317 3.46 -3.32 -10.13
CA TRP A 317 4.27 -2.86 -11.26
C TRP A 317 5.76 -2.77 -10.92
N ALA A 318 6.11 -2.12 -9.81
CA ALA A 318 7.50 -2.00 -9.37
C ALA A 318 8.10 -3.37 -9.09
N THR A 319 7.38 -4.23 -8.36
CA THR A 319 7.83 -5.60 -8.04
C THR A 319 7.98 -6.45 -9.31
N ALA A 320 7.05 -6.38 -10.25
CA ALA A 320 7.11 -7.10 -11.53
C ALA A 320 8.37 -6.73 -12.32
N LEU A 321 8.62 -5.43 -12.52
CA LEU A 321 9.74 -4.97 -13.32
C LEU A 321 11.10 -5.20 -12.64
N ALA A 322 11.17 -5.06 -11.32
CA ALA A 322 12.44 -5.16 -10.61
C ALA A 322 12.99 -6.58 -10.59
N ASN A 323 12.13 -7.60 -10.70
CA ASN A 323 12.53 -9.02 -10.72
C ASN A 323 13.40 -9.43 -9.50
N LEU A 324 13.10 -8.88 -8.31
CA LEU A 324 13.88 -9.13 -7.09
C LEU A 324 13.20 -10.06 -6.07
N VAL A 325 11.89 -10.30 -6.21
CA VAL A 325 11.10 -11.10 -5.26
C VAL A 325 10.86 -12.50 -5.81
N ASP A 326 11.34 -13.52 -5.08
CA ASP A 326 10.95 -14.91 -5.24
C ASP A 326 10.94 -15.59 -3.87
N ILE A 327 9.74 -15.88 -3.36
CA ILE A 327 9.51 -16.60 -2.10
C ILE A 327 8.69 -17.88 -2.32
N GLY A 328 8.61 -18.36 -3.57
CA GLY A 328 7.75 -19.48 -3.98
C GLY A 328 6.26 -19.13 -4.02
N TYR A 329 5.73 -18.55 -2.94
CA TYR A 329 4.34 -18.06 -2.86
C TYR A 329 4.08 -16.85 -3.76
N VAL A 330 5.08 -15.99 -3.91
CA VAL A 330 5.07 -14.85 -4.81
C VAL A 330 6.38 -14.87 -5.59
N LYS A 331 6.27 -14.64 -6.90
CA LYS A 331 7.41 -14.57 -7.81
C LYS A 331 7.25 -13.46 -8.83
N SER A 332 8.22 -12.57 -8.86
CA SER A 332 8.38 -11.62 -9.96
C SER A 332 8.98 -12.32 -11.18
N THR A 333 8.56 -11.94 -12.38
CA THR A 333 9.01 -12.53 -13.65
C THR A 333 9.76 -11.54 -14.55
N GLY A 334 9.92 -10.29 -14.10
CA GLY A 334 10.40 -9.18 -14.92
C GLY A 334 9.31 -8.48 -15.76
N HIS A 335 8.12 -9.09 -15.89
CA HIS A 335 7.01 -8.55 -16.71
C HIS A 335 5.61 -8.85 -16.14
N SER A 336 5.54 -9.62 -15.05
CA SER A 336 4.33 -10.01 -14.33
C SER A 336 4.69 -10.37 -12.88
N VAL A 337 3.67 -10.64 -12.07
CA VAL A 337 3.80 -11.23 -10.73
C VAL A 337 2.96 -12.49 -10.67
N GLN A 338 3.59 -13.62 -10.38
CA GLN A 338 2.93 -14.90 -10.09
C GLN A 338 2.64 -15.00 -8.59
N ILE A 339 1.42 -15.40 -8.25
CA ILE A 339 0.90 -15.54 -6.90
C ILE A 339 0.34 -16.95 -6.75
N ASN A 340 1.02 -17.78 -5.97
CA ASN A 340 0.71 -19.18 -5.78
C ASN A 340 -0.03 -19.40 -4.46
N LEU A 341 -1.29 -19.83 -4.55
CA LEU A 341 -2.12 -20.16 -3.40
C LEU A 341 -2.23 -21.68 -3.23
N PRO A 342 -1.93 -22.22 -2.03
CA PRO A 342 -1.93 -23.66 -1.78
C PRO A 342 -3.34 -24.26 -1.81
N LYS A 343 -3.44 -25.59 -1.80
CA LYS A 343 -4.71 -26.30 -1.60
C LYS A 343 -5.39 -25.82 -0.30
N THR A 344 -6.70 -25.64 -0.37
CA THR A 344 -7.55 -25.28 0.78
C THR A 344 -8.56 -26.42 1.05
N ALA A 345 -9.51 -26.21 1.94
CA ALA A 345 -10.48 -27.24 2.33
C ALA A 345 -11.31 -27.74 1.15
N LEU A 346 -11.76 -26.83 0.28
CA LEU A 346 -12.70 -27.12 -0.80
C LEU A 346 -12.12 -26.91 -2.20
N LYS A 347 -10.97 -26.24 -2.32
CA LYS A 347 -10.36 -25.89 -3.62
C LYS A 347 -8.92 -26.39 -3.73
N GLY A 348 -8.56 -26.90 -4.91
CA GLY A 348 -7.18 -27.23 -5.28
C GLY A 348 -6.24 -26.01 -5.23
N PRO A 349 -4.92 -26.22 -5.38
CA PRO A 349 -3.99 -25.10 -5.53
C PRO A 349 -4.30 -24.29 -6.80
N VAL A 350 -4.02 -22.99 -6.76
CA VAL A 350 -4.19 -22.08 -7.91
C VAL A 350 -3.00 -21.13 -8.01
N SER A 351 -2.62 -20.79 -9.23
CA SER A 351 -1.65 -19.73 -9.52
C SER A 351 -2.38 -18.61 -10.23
N PHE A 352 -2.30 -17.41 -9.69
CA PHE A 352 -2.72 -16.18 -10.37
C PHE A 352 -1.49 -15.48 -10.94
N GLU A 353 -1.63 -14.86 -12.11
CA GLU A 353 -0.57 -14.06 -12.70
C GLU A 353 -1.11 -12.66 -12.98
N TRP A 354 -0.69 -11.69 -12.18
CA TRP A 354 -0.94 -10.30 -12.49
C TRP A 354 0.02 -9.87 -13.59
N LYS A 355 -0.51 -9.39 -14.71
CA LYS A 355 0.28 -8.89 -15.83
C LYS A 355 0.27 -7.37 -15.83
N ILE A 356 1.40 -6.78 -16.25
CA ILE A 356 1.47 -5.33 -16.44
C ILE A 356 0.38 -4.93 -17.45
N PRO A 357 -0.51 -3.98 -17.11
CA PRO A 357 -1.67 -3.67 -17.92
C PRO A 357 -1.29 -3.01 -19.25
N GLN A 358 -1.93 -3.47 -20.32
CA GLN A 358 -1.70 -2.97 -21.68
C GLN A 358 -2.17 -1.52 -21.85
N TYR A 359 -3.31 -1.16 -21.24
CA TYR A 359 -3.92 0.17 -21.35
C TYR A 359 -3.26 1.22 -20.44
N GLY A 360 -2.20 0.85 -19.71
CA GLY A 360 -1.53 1.74 -18.77
C GLY A 360 -2.26 1.87 -17.43
N SER A 361 -2.17 3.04 -16.81
CA SER A 361 -2.69 3.29 -15.46
C SER A 361 -4.06 3.96 -15.51
N ASN A 362 -5.13 3.17 -15.59
CA ASN A 362 -6.53 3.63 -15.56
C ASN A 362 -7.31 3.13 -14.33
N THR A 363 -8.58 3.49 -14.21
CA THR A 363 -9.42 3.15 -13.04
C THR A 363 -9.64 1.64 -12.86
N ILE A 364 -9.95 0.92 -13.93
CA ILE A 364 -10.20 -0.51 -13.87
C ILE A 364 -8.94 -1.27 -13.45
N GLU A 365 -7.77 -0.91 -14.00
CA GLU A 365 -6.51 -1.59 -13.66
C GLU A 365 -6.06 -1.31 -12.22
N ARG A 366 -6.37 -0.14 -11.66
CA ARG A 366 -6.18 0.14 -10.22
C ARG A 366 -7.08 -0.75 -9.35
N ASN A 367 -8.32 -1.00 -9.77
CA ASN A 367 -9.26 -1.88 -9.06
C ASN A 367 -8.88 -3.35 -9.19
N ARG A 368 -8.53 -3.82 -10.39
CA ARG A 368 -7.99 -5.16 -10.64
C ARG A 368 -6.75 -5.43 -9.79
N ALA A 369 -5.78 -4.52 -9.82
CA ALA A 369 -4.57 -4.64 -9.02
C ALA A 369 -4.88 -4.80 -7.52
N ARG A 370 -5.92 -4.13 -7.00
CA ARG A 370 -6.36 -4.25 -5.60
C ARG A 370 -6.80 -5.68 -5.27
N THR A 371 -7.59 -6.30 -6.13
CA THR A 371 -7.99 -7.69 -5.97
C THR A 371 -6.80 -8.65 -6.02
N TYR A 372 -5.87 -8.46 -6.95
CA TYR A 372 -4.66 -9.28 -7.02
C TYR A 372 -3.77 -9.10 -5.79
N PHE A 373 -3.68 -7.88 -5.25
CA PHE A 373 -2.86 -7.64 -4.07
C PHE A 373 -3.45 -8.21 -2.78
N GLN A 374 -4.77 -8.42 -2.70
CA GLN A 374 -5.37 -9.23 -1.63
C GLN A 374 -4.82 -10.66 -1.63
N ALA A 375 -4.74 -11.29 -2.81
CA ALA A 375 -4.13 -12.62 -2.96
C ALA A 375 -2.62 -12.59 -2.69
N TYR A 376 -1.92 -11.54 -3.13
CA TYR A 376 -0.50 -11.32 -2.87
C TYR A 376 -0.22 -11.27 -1.36
N ALA A 377 -0.96 -10.44 -0.60
CA ALA A 377 -0.79 -10.31 0.84
C ALA A 377 -1.05 -11.64 1.56
N ALA A 378 -2.06 -12.40 1.14
CA ALA A 378 -2.32 -13.74 1.67
C ALA A 378 -1.16 -14.71 1.39
N ALA A 379 -0.59 -14.67 0.20
CA ALA A 379 0.55 -15.50 -0.20
C ALA A 379 1.82 -15.15 0.60
N CYS A 380 2.12 -13.87 0.79
CA CYS A 380 3.19 -13.41 1.66
C CYS A 380 2.96 -13.80 3.13
N ALA A 381 1.73 -13.69 3.64
CA ALA A 381 1.41 -14.08 5.01
C ALA A 381 1.64 -15.58 5.28
N LEU A 382 1.48 -16.45 4.28
CA LEU A 382 1.85 -17.88 4.40
C LEU A 382 3.35 -18.03 4.64
N HIS A 383 4.18 -17.33 3.85
CA HIS A 383 5.63 -17.32 4.03
C HIS A 383 6.03 -16.77 5.41
N PHE A 384 5.44 -15.65 5.84
CA PHE A 384 5.75 -15.03 7.13
C PHE A 384 5.35 -15.92 8.30
N ALA A 385 4.21 -16.62 8.19
CA ALA A 385 3.77 -17.57 9.22
C ALA A 385 4.73 -18.75 9.35
N GLU A 386 5.25 -19.27 8.23
CA GLU A 386 6.28 -20.33 8.23
C GLU A 386 7.57 -19.84 8.91
N LYS A 387 8.04 -18.64 8.55
CA LYS A 387 9.25 -18.03 9.14
C LYS A 387 9.08 -17.78 10.65
N ALA A 388 7.95 -17.23 11.09
CA ALA A 388 7.63 -17.04 12.50
C ALA A 388 7.61 -18.39 13.27
N LEU A 389 7.03 -19.44 12.68
CA LEU A 389 7.03 -20.78 13.29
C LEU A 389 8.44 -21.37 13.41
N ILE A 390 9.33 -21.11 12.46
CA ILE A 390 10.74 -21.54 12.53
C ILE A 390 11.43 -20.88 13.74
N GLU A 391 11.26 -19.56 13.92
CA GLU A 391 11.81 -18.83 15.07
C GLU A 391 11.28 -19.39 16.40
N ILE A 392 9.95 -19.58 16.51
CA ILE A 392 9.29 -20.09 17.71
C ILE A 392 9.77 -21.51 18.04
N ARG A 393 9.82 -22.42 17.05
CA ARG A 393 10.26 -23.81 17.25
C ARG A 393 11.73 -23.91 17.63
N ALA A 394 12.55 -22.96 17.20
CA ALA A 394 13.94 -22.88 17.60
C ALA A 394 14.15 -22.20 18.98
N GLY A 395 13.07 -21.82 19.68
CA GLY A 395 13.11 -21.16 20.98
C GLY A 395 13.48 -19.68 20.93
N ARG A 396 13.57 -19.07 19.73
CA ARG A 396 13.88 -17.64 19.55
C ARG A 396 12.60 -16.80 19.66
N THR A 397 12.07 -16.68 20.87
CA THR A 397 10.77 -16.04 21.14
C THR A 397 10.86 -14.59 21.60
N LYS A 398 12.06 -13.99 21.63
CA LYS A 398 12.23 -12.56 21.91
C LYS A 398 11.62 -11.75 20.75
N THR A 399 10.77 -10.77 21.07
CA THR A 399 10.04 -9.96 20.06
C THR A 399 10.34 -8.47 20.13
N TRP A 400 11.12 -8.03 21.12
CA TRP A 400 11.49 -6.63 21.32
C TRP A 400 12.94 -6.49 21.80
N GLU A 401 13.64 -5.45 21.33
CA GLU A 401 15.03 -5.12 21.66
C GLU A 401 15.12 -3.78 22.41
N LYS A 402 16.04 -3.72 23.40
CA LYS A 402 16.27 -2.50 24.18
C LYS A 402 16.97 -1.43 23.33
N PHE A 403 16.60 -0.17 23.53
CA PHE A 403 17.22 0.98 22.91
C PHE A 403 17.38 2.14 23.90
N GLU A 404 18.14 3.16 23.49
CA GLU A 404 18.24 4.45 24.15
C GLU A 404 17.89 5.54 23.13
N VAL A 405 17.19 6.58 23.57
CA VAL A 405 16.86 7.72 22.69
C VAL A 405 18.08 8.61 22.62
N PRO A 406 18.63 8.92 21.44
CA PRO A 406 19.78 9.80 21.31
C PRO A 406 19.38 11.25 21.59
N ASP A 407 20.32 12.06 22.06
CA ASP A 407 20.09 13.50 22.23
C ASP A 407 19.90 14.20 20.87
N GLU A 408 20.68 13.79 19.86
CA GLU A 408 20.65 14.29 18.49
C GLU A 408 20.53 13.13 17.51
N GLY A 409 19.65 13.24 16.51
CA GLY A 409 19.49 12.16 15.53
C GLY A 409 18.52 12.50 14.40
N ILE A 410 18.65 11.78 13.30
CA ILE A 410 17.69 11.80 12.20
C ILE A 410 17.27 10.38 11.87
N GLY A 411 16.02 10.23 11.44
CA GLY A 411 15.49 8.95 10.98
C GLY A 411 14.52 9.15 9.84
N CYS A 412 14.44 8.16 8.97
CA CYS A 412 13.39 8.05 7.97
C CYS A 412 12.89 6.60 7.88
N GLY A 413 11.59 6.40 8.09
CA GLY A 413 10.92 5.14 7.89
C GLY A 413 10.28 5.10 6.51
N PHE A 414 10.37 3.96 5.83
CA PHE A 414 9.72 3.72 4.55
C PHE A 414 8.92 2.42 4.63
N THR A 415 7.69 2.48 4.14
CA THR A 415 6.81 1.33 3.92
C THR A 415 5.77 1.69 2.86
N GLU A 416 4.91 0.74 2.54
CA GLU A 416 3.69 0.94 1.78
C GLU A 416 2.50 0.93 2.74
N ALA A 417 1.75 2.02 2.80
CA ALA A 417 0.42 1.95 3.37
C ALA A 417 -0.51 1.15 2.44
N VAL A 418 -1.70 0.80 2.95
CA VAL A 418 -2.78 0.19 2.15
C VAL A 418 -3.05 0.93 0.84
N ARG A 419 -2.81 2.24 0.79
CA ARG A 419 -3.06 3.11 -0.38
C ARG A 419 -1.82 3.51 -1.17
N GLY A 420 -0.61 3.06 -0.82
CA GLY A 420 0.62 3.46 -1.51
C GLY A 420 1.75 3.90 -0.61
N VAL A 421 2.69 4.63 -1.21
CA VAL A 421 3.85 5.28 -0.58
C VAL A 421 3.57 5.85 0.81
N LEU A 422 4.36 5.45 1.81
CA LEU A 422 4.33 6.04 3.14
C LEU A 422 5.74 6.21 3.71
N SER A 423 6.10 7.46 4.01
CA SER A 423 7.38 7.81 4.64
C SER A 423 7.14 8.68 5.83
N HIS A 424 7.92 8.46 6.86
CA HIS A 424 7.98 9.30 8.04
C HIS A 424 9.40 9.81 8.17
N HIS A 425 9.56 11.11 8.34
CA HIS A 425 10.85 11.77 8.49
C HIS A 425 10.91 12.46 9.84
N MET A 426 11.90 12.12 10.66
CA MET A 426 12.05 12.62 12.02
C MET A 426 13.43 13.22 12.24
N VAL A 427 13.47 14.30 13.03
CA VAL A 427 14.68 14.93 13.57
C VAL A 427 14.54 15.02 15.09
N ILE A 428 15.57 14.64 15.81
CA ILE A 428 15.68 14.70 17.27
C ILE A 428 16.73 15.77 17.62
N ARG A 429 16.39 16.68 18.54
CA ARG A 429 17.32 17.60 19.21
C ARG A 429 17.03 17.62 20.70
N ASP A 430 18.06 17.65 21.54
CA ASP A 430 17.95 17.57 23.01
C ASP A 430 17.03 16.44 23.51
N GLY A 431 17.06 15.27 22.85
CA GLY A 431 16.24 14.11 23.19
C GLY A 431 14.73 14.30 22.93
N LYS A 432 14.35 15.30 22.13
CA LYS A 432 12.96 15.64 21.77
C LYS A 432 12.79 15.66 20.27
N ILE A 433 11.56 15.44 19.81
CA ILE A 433 11.20 15.63 18.40
C ILE A 433 11.33 17.11 18.06
N ALA A 434 12.32 17.44 17.24
CA ALA A 434 12.53 18.77 16.69
C ALA A 434 11.78 18.97 15.37
N ASN A 435 11.64 17.91 14.57
CA ASN A 435 10.84 17.91 13.36
C ASN A 435 10.24 16.53 13.09
N TYR A 436 9.01 16.46 12.58
CA TYR A 436 8.35 15.19 12.23
C TYR A 436 7.32 15.39 11.11
N HIS A 437 7.56 14.77 9.96
CA HIS A 437 6.69 14.90 8.78
C HIS A 437 6.37 13.53 8.19
N PRO A 438 5.13 13.04 8.38
CA PRO A 438 4.62 11.88 7.65
C PRO A 438 4.03 12.30 6.31
N TYR A 439 4.44 11.62 5.23
CA TYR A 439 3.86 11.76 3.90
C TYR A 439 3.19 10.45 3.46
N PRO A 440 1.91 10.26 3.82
CA PRO A 440 1.08 9.15 3.32
C PRO A 440 0.79 9.28 1.82
N PRO A 441 0.12 8.27 1.21
CA PRO A 441 -0.14 8.27 -0.23
C PRO A 441 -1.18 9.31 -0.67
N THR A 442 -2.17 9.62 0.16
CA THR A 442 -3.23 10.56 -0.20
C THR A 442 -2.70 11.98 -0.48
N PRO A 443 -1.75 12.55 0.28
CA PRO A 443 -1.06 13.78 -0.11
C PRO A 443 -0.50 13.79 -1.53
N TRP A 444 -0.02 12.65 -2.04
CA TRP A 444 0.40 12.53 -3.44
C TRP A 444 -0.79 12.59 -4.37
N ASN A 445 -1.73 11.67 -4.18
CA ASN A 445 -2.86 11.47 -5.10
C ASN A 445 -3.83 12.66 -5.13
N ALA A 446 -4.09 13.27 -3.97
CA ALA A 446 -5.02 14.39 -3.78
C ALA A 446 -4.33 15.75 -3.77
N SER A 447 -3.05 15.82 -4.17
CA SER A 447 -2.35 17.11 -4.26
C SER A 447 -3.06 18.05 -5.23
N PRO A 448 -3.16 19.34 -4.90
CA PRO A 448 -3.64 20.34 -5.84
C PRO A 448 -2.54 20.67 -6.87
N ARG A 449 -2.81 21.68 -7.72
CA ARG A 449 -1.77 22.28 -8.56
C ARG A 449 -0.61 22.80 -7.71
N ASP A 450 0.62 22.50 -8.14
CA ASP A 450 1.82 23.02 -7.49
C ASP A 450 2.18 24.43 -7.98
N SER A 451 3.26 24.99 -7.43
CA SER A 451 3.81 26.29 -7.83
C SER A 451 4.26 26.37 -9.30
N TYR A 452 4.36 25.25 -10.01
CA TYR A 452 4.65 25.18 -11.44
C TYR A 452 3.38 24.99 -12.29
N GLY A 453 2.20 24.97 -11.66
CA GLY A 453 0.92 24.75 -12.31
C GLY A 453 0.62 23.29 -12.66
N THR A 454 1.46 22.34 -12.23
CA THR A 454 1.25 20.91 -12.53
C THR A 454 0.15 20.35 -11.64
N PRO A 455 -0.97 19.84 -12.20
CA PRO A 455 -2.05 19.26 -11.41
C PRO A 455 -1.60 17.98 -10.69
N GLY A 456 -2.22 17.69 -9.55
CA GLY A 456 -2.02 16.40 -8.89
C GLY A 456 -2.84 15.29 -9.54
N PRO A 457 -2.60 14.03 -9.15
CA PRO A 457 -3.16 12.85 -9.82
C PRO A 457 -4.70 12.81 -9.90
N TYR A 458 -5.42 13.22 -8.86
CA TYR A 458 -6.89 13.24 -8.91
C TYR A 458 -7.42 14.27 -9.92
N GLU A 459 -6.83 15.47 -9.96
CA GLU A 459 -7.25 16.49 -10.92
C GLU A 459 -6.87 16.11 -12.35
N ASP A 460 -5.70 15.50 -12.54
CA ASP A 460 -5.17 15.06 -13.84
C ASP A 460 -5.96 13.86 -14.40
N ALA A 461 -6.37 12.90 -13.56
CA ALA A 461 -7.12 11.73 -14.00
C ALA A 461 -8.61 12.01 -14.28
N VAL A 462 -9.16 13.12 -13.75
CA VAL A 462 -10.56 13.52 -13.98
C VAL A 462 -10.71 14.41 -15.22
N GLN A 463 -9.66 15.17 -15.58
CA GLN A 463 -9.59 15.96 -16.82
C GLN A 463 -9.53 15.06 -18.04
#